data_AF-A0A382W6J4-F1
#
_entry.id   AF-A0A382W6J4-F1
#
_cell.length_a   1.000
_cell.length_b   1.000
_cell.length_c   1.000
_cell.angle_alpha   90.00
_cell.angle_beta   90.00
_cell.angle_gamma   90.00
#
_symmetry.space_group_name_H-M   'P 1'
#
loop_
_entity.id
_entity.type
_entity.pdbx_description
1 polymer ?
#
loop_
_entity_poly.entity_id
_entity_poly.type
_entity_poly.pdbx_seq_one_letter_code
_entity_poly.pdbx_strand_id
1 'polypeptide(L)'
;MSSSELIRVLVTQPFAPKLIQSIQSISSRLKIKHIPTKNPEDLKKYWATVEVLYTAKLVPKPEQAPCLSWIQAHFAGIEHLLQHPIT
;
A
#
# COMPACT_ATOMS: atom_id res chain seq x y z
N MET A 1 -16.77 -11.76 -10.19
CA MET A 1 -16.02 -10.70 -9.48
C MET A 1 -16.39 -9.37 -10.12
N SER A 2 -17.35 -8.65 -9.54
CA SER A 2 -18.01 -7.50 -10.16
C SER A 2 -17.03 -6.36 -10.43
N SER A 3 -17.05 -5.82 -11.65
CA SER A 3 -16.12 -4.81 -12.16
C SER A 3 -16.23 -3.40 -11.52
N SER A 4 -16.81 -3.28 -10.32
CA SER A 4 -17.19 -1.99 -9.71
C SER A 4 -16.62 -1.73 -8.31
N GLU A 5 -15.81 -2.63 -7.74
CA GLU A 5 -15.21 -2.39 -6.42
C GLU A 5 -13.98 -1.48 -6.51
N LEU A 6 -13.97 -0.47 -5.64
CA LEU A 6 -12.87 0.47 -5.44
C LEU A 6 -11.69 -0.26 -4.79
N ILE A 7 -10.49 -0.04 -5.29
CA ILE A 7 -9.25 -0.61 -4.76
C ILE A 7 -8.50 0.48 -4.02
N ARG A 8 -8.30 0.30 -2.71
CA ARG A 8 -7.59 1.24 -1.83
C ARG A 8 -6.10 0.95 -1.85
N VAL A 9 -5.36 1.83 -2.51
CA VAL A 9 -3.91 1.73 -2.66
C VAL A 9 -3.21 2.73 -1.75
N LEU A 10 -2.28 2.27 -0.93
CA LEU A 10 -1.44 3.13 -0.08
C LEU A 10 -0.01 3.11 -0.61
N VAL A 11 0.55 4.30 -0.87
CA VAL A 11 1.91 4.47 -1.39
C VAL A 11 2.75 5.24 -0.40
N THR A 12 3.81 4.61 0.12
CA THR A 12 4.68 5.20 1.14
C THR A 12 5.97 5.81 0.59
N GLN A 13 6.25 5.60 -0.70
CA GLN A 13 7.46 6.12 -1.34
C GLN A 13 7.27 7.57 -1.82
N PRO A 14 8.31 8.42 -1.75
CA PRO A 14 8.27 9.83 -2.14
C PRO A 14 8.26 10.02 -3.66
N PHE A 15 7.20 9.55 -4.32
CA PHE A 15 6.98 9.80 -5.73
C PHE A 15 6.56 11.25 -6.01
N ALA A 16 6.89 11.72 -7.21
CA ALA A 16 6.41 13.00 -7.69
C ALA A 16 4.87 12.99 -7.81
N PRO A 17 4.16 14.07 -7.43
CA PRO A 17 2.70 14.13 -7.52
C PRO A 17 2.15 13.82 -8.92
N LYS A 18 2.88 14.21 -9.97
CA LYS A 18 2.53 13.92 -11.37
C LYS A 18 2.44 12.42 -11.63
N LEU A 19 3.34 11.60 -11.06
CA LEU A 19 3.32 10.15 -11.24
C LEU A 19 2.07 9.55 -10.58
N ILE A 20 1.74 10.00 -9.36
CA ILE A 20 0.55 9.53 -8.65
C ILE A 20 -0.72 9.86 -9.43
N GLN A 21 -0.81 11.09 -9.98
CA GLN A 21 -1.92 11.51 -10.83
C GLN A 21 -2.03 10.67 -12.10
N SER A 22 -0.90 10.37 -12.76
CA SER A 22 -0.89 9.49 -13.93
C SER A 22 -1.44 8.11 -13.59
N ILE A 23 -1.02 7.50 -12.48
CA ILE A 23 -1.51 6.17 -12.06
C ILE A 23 -3.00 6.23 -11.74
N GLN A 24 -3.45 7.27 -11.03
CA GLN A 24 -4.86 7.45 -10.70
C GLN A 24 -5.74 7.67 -11.95
N SER A 25 -5.18 8.23 -13.02
CA SER A 25 -5.88 8.45 -14.29
C SER A 25 -6.07 7.17 -15.11
N ILE A 26 -5.34 6.08 -14.80
CA ILE A 26 -5.47 4.79 -15.51
C ILE A 26 -6.83 4.14 -15.22
N SER A 27 -7.36 4.31 -14.01
CA SER A 27 -8.61 3.66 -13.61
C SER A 27 -9.30 4.40 -12.47
N SER A 28 -10.59 4.71 -12.66
CA SER A 28 -11.47 5.31 -11.64
C SER A 28 -11.68 4.41 -10.42
N ARG A 29 -11.35 3.12 -10.53
CA ARG A 29 -11.41 2.18 -9.41
C ARG A 29 -10.29 2.39 -8.39
N LEU A 30 -9.17 2.98 -8.80
CA LEU A 30 -8.00 3.15 -7.93
C LEU A 30 -8.17 4.38 -7.03
N LYS A 31 -8.30 4.14 -5.72
CA LYS A 31 -8.20 5.19 -4.70
C LYS A 31 -6.81 5.18 -4.10
N ILE A 32 -5.93 5.98 -4.70
CA ILE A 32 -4.53 6.09 -4.27
C ILE A 32 -4.41 7.11 -3.14
N LYS A 33 -3.83 6.69 -2.02
CA LYS A 33 -3.35 7.55 -0.94
C LYS A 33 -1.83 7.55 -0.96
N HIS A 34 -1.26 8.71 -1.26
CA HIS A 34 0.18 8.91 -1.26
C HIS A 34 0.60 9.60 0.05
N ILE A 35 1.35 8.87 0.88
CA ILE A 35 1.79 9.32 2.20
C ILE A 35 3.28 8.97 2.31
N PRO A 36 4.15 9.83 1.79
CA PRO A 36 5.59 9.56 1.81
C PRO A 36 6.11 9.65 3.24
N THR A 37 6.29 8.50 3.88
CA THR A 37 6.77 8.42 5.26
C THR A 37 7.60 7.16 5.48
N LYS A 38 8.52 7.26 6.43
CA LYS A 38 9.29 6.14 6.99
C LYS A 38 8.77 5.75 8.38
N ASN A 39 7.78 6.46 8.91
CA ASN A 39 7.23 6.24 10.23
C ASN A 39 5.93 5.40 10.14
N PRO A 40 5.87 4.22 10.79
CA PRO A 40 4.67 3.38 10.77
C PRO A 40 3.45 4.02 11.46
N GLU A 41 3.64 4.92 12.44
CA GLU A 41 2.52 5.54 13.16
C GLU A 41 1.67 6.45 12.26
N ASP A 42 2.27 7.10 11.27
CA ASP A 42 1.56 7.95 10.29
C ASP A 42 0.56 7.14 9.45
N LEU A 43 0.80 5.83 9.34
CA LEU A 43 0.04 4.91 8.49
C LEU A 43 -1.05 4.14 9.26
N LYS A 44 -1.05 4.22 10.59
CA LYS A 44 -1.92 3.43 11.49
C LYS A 44 -3.40 3.53 11.16
N LYS A 45 -3.87 4.71 10.74
CA LYS A 45 -5.27 4.97 10.36
C LYS A 45 -5.69 4.35 9.02
N TYR A 46 -4.74 3.92 8.19
CA TYR A 46 -5.01 3.36 6.86
C TYR A 46 -4.97 1.84 6.83
N TRP A 47 -4.27 1.20 7.77
CA TRP A 47 -4.08 -0.26 7.80
C TRP A 47 -5.37 -1.06 7.74
N ALA A 48 -6.39 -0.65 8.50
CA ALA A 48 -7.65 -1.37 8.55
C ALA A 48 -8.40 -1.45 7.20
N THR A 49 -8.04 -0.60 6.23
CA THR A 49 -8.78 -0.49 4.96
C THR A 49 -7.90 -0.59 3.71
N VAL A 50 -6.58 -0.66 3.85
CA VAL A 50 -5.70 -0.79 2.70
C VAL A 50 -5.87 -2.18 2.08
N GLU A 51 -5.95 -2.22 0.75
CA GLU A 51 -6.01 -3.47 0.00
C GLU A 51 -4.68 -3.74 -0.71
N VAL A 52 -4.02 -2.66 -1.17
CA VAL A 52 -2.74 -2.72 -1.86
C VAL A 52 -1.76 -1.75 -1.19
N LEU A 53 -0.63 -2.27 -0.71
CA LEU A 53 0.44 -1.48 -0.08
C LEU A 53 1.68 -1.41 -0.98
N TYR A 54 2.09 -0.21 -1.38
CA TYR A 54 3.37 0.04 -2.03
C TYR A 54 4.37 0.61 -1.02
N THR A 55 5.42 -0.15 -0.70
CA THR A 55 6.31 0.17 0.43
C THR A 55 7.75 -0.27 0.20
N ALA A 56 8.70 0.38 0.86
CA ALA A 56 10.08 -0.10 0.90
C ALA A 56 10.32 -1.12 2.02
N LYS A 57 9.84 -0.82 3.24
CA LYS A 57 10.07 -1.64 4.44
C LYS A 57 8.91 -1.64 5.44
N LEU A 58 7.96 -0.71 5.32
CA LEU A 58 6.86 -0.58 6.26
C LEU A 58 5.79 -1.62 5.93
N VAL A 59 5.51 -2.49 6.89
CA VAL A 59 4.54 -3.57 6.75
C VAL A 59 3.73 -3.64 8.04
N PRO A 60 2.38 -3.65 7.96
CA PRO A 60 1.54 -3.83 9.14
C PRO A 60 1.58 -5.29 9.63
N LYS A 61 1.19 -5.52 10.88
CA LYS A 61 0.89 -6.88 11.33
C LYS A 61 -0.42 -7.39 10.67
N PRO A 62 -0.61 -8.70 10.48
CA PRO A 62 -1.81 -9.26 9.87
C PRO A 62 -3.11 -8.76 10.52
N GLU A 63 -3.12 -8.62 11.85
CA GLU A 63 -4.30 -8.19 12.60
C GLU A 63 -4.66 -6.71 12.37
N GLN A 64 -3.68 -5.91 11.94
CA GLN A 64 -3.87 -4.47 11.69
C GLN A 64 -4.42 -4.19 10.29
N ALA A 65 -4.24 -5.12 9.36
CA ALA A 65 -4.59 -4.93 7.96
C ALA A 65 -5.42 -6.10 7.40
N PRO A 66 -6.66 -6.29 7.89
CA PRO A 66 -7.52 -7.41 7.51
C PRO A 66 -7.95 -7.39 6.03
N CYS A 67 -7.90 -6.23 5.37
CA CYS A 67 -8.24 -6.08 3.96
C CYS A 67 -7.03 -6.19 3.02
N LEU A 68 -5.80 -6.28 3.57
CA LEU A 68 -4.58 -6.25 2.78
C LEU A 68 -4.48 -7.53 1.93
N SER A 69 -4.56 -7.34 0.62
CA SER A 69 -4.52 -8.43 -0.36
C SER A 69 -3.22 -8.46 -1.16
N TRP A 70 -2.50 -7.33 -1.22
CA TRP A 70 -1.25 -7.24 -1.98
C TRP A 70 -0.24 -6.27 -1.34
N ILE A 71 1.03 -6.67 -1.32
CA ILE A 71 2.15 -5.80 -0.94
C ILE A 71 3.15 -5.76 -2.09
N GLN A 72 3.37 -4.56 -2.63
CA GLN A 72 4.41 -4.29 -3.60
C GLN A 72 5.62 -3.67 -2.91
N ALA A 73 6.72 -4.44 -2.83
CA ALA A 73 7.98 -3.94 -2.35
C ALA A 73 8.65 -3.02 -3.40
N HIS A 74 9.25 -1.93 -2.95
CA HIS A 74 9.98 -1.01 -3.82
C HIS A 74 11.32 -1.59 -4.28
N PHE A 75 11.97 -2.39 -3.44
CA PHE A 75 13.26 -3.02 -3.73
C PHE A 75 13.10 -4.52 -3.96
N ALA A 76 14.00 -5.11 -4.76
CA ALA A 76 14.07 -6.55 -4.98
C ALA A 76 14.60 -7.34 -3.76
N GLY A 77 15.26 -6.67 -2.81
CA GLY A 77 15.72 -7.26 -1.54
C GLY A 77 14.59 -7.38 -0.51
N ILE A 78 13.69 -8.33 -0.74
CA ILE A 78 12.45 -8.54 0.02
C ILE A 78 12.66 -9.54 1.18
N GLU A 79 13.88 -10.05 1.38
CA GLU A 79 14.21 -11.08 2.36
C GLU A 79 13.80 -10.70 3.80
N HIS A 80 13.74 -9.41 4.12
CA HIS A 80 13.27 -8.92 5.42
C HIS A 80 11.78 -9.23 5.69
N LEU A 81 10.97 -9.48 4.65
CA LEU A 81 9.58 -9.92 4.81
C LEU A 81 9.48 -11.36 5.31
N LEU A 82 10.50 -12.20 5.08
CA LEU A 82 10.52 -13.57 5.59
C LEU A 82 10.59 -13.62 7.13
N GLN A 83 11.09 -12.56 7.77
CA GLN A 83 11.13 -12.44 9.23
C GLN A 83 9.82 -11.93 9.85
N HIS A 84 8.88 -11.48 9.02
CA HIS A 84 7.58 -10.97 9.45
C HIS A 84 6.49 -11.77 8.75
N PRO A 85 6.11 -12.94 9.26
CA PRO A 85 5.10 -13.77 8.61
C PRO A 85 3.79 -12.99 8.45
N ILE A 86 3.30 -12.95 7.21
CA ILE A 86 2.05 -12.32 6.82
C ILE A 86 1.11 -13.43 6.37
N THR A 87 0.60 -14.21 7.34
CA THR A 87 -0.46 -15.23 7.16
C THR A 87 -0.99 -15.61 8.53
#